data_AF-A0A355TZN3-F1
#
_entry.id   AF-A0A355TZN3-F1
#
_cell.length_a   1.000
_cell.length_b   1.000
_cell.length_c   1.000
_cell.angle_alpha   90.00
_cell.angle_beta   90.00
_cell.angle_gamma   90.00
#
_symmetry.space_group_name_H-M   'P 1'
#
loop_
_entity.id
_entity.type
_entity.pdbx_description
1 polymer ?
#
loop_
_entity_poly.entity_id
_entity_poly.type
_entity_poly.pdbx_seq_one_letter_code
_entity_poly.pdbx_strand_id
1 'polypeptide(L)'
;MKGLLLKDFYMILKYCRAYLIIIAVFILASFLVNDDNLFFVFYPCLFSGMLPVNLISYDERSKWNEYSGTLPYSKSQIVSGKYIIGLIVQIIVFILTGIAQAVRMNMNGNFELNDYLAIIAMILFMSCVSSSISLPFIFKWGVEKGRLANFVTIGFIFAGSLIASKLFESDLQTEVTFNVIMLPALCILGIAIFAFSWYLSTVFYKKRETN
;
A
#
# COMPACT_ATOMS: atom_id res chain seq x y z
N MET A 1 -12.01 9.79 18.07
CA MET A 1 -11.03 9.26 17.08
C MET A 1 -9.67 9.96 17.12
N LYS A 2 -9.57 11.27 17.43
CA LYS A 2 -8.27 11.99 17.49
C LYS A 2 -7.22 11.29 18.38
N GLY A 3 -7.61 10.81 19.57
CA GLY A 3 -6.69 10.10 20.48
C GLY A 3 -6.17 8.76 19.92
N LEU A 4 -7.01 8.02 19.18
CA LEU A 4 -6.60 6.77 18.53
C LEU A 4 -5.57 7.04 17.42
N LEU A 5 -5.83 8.08 16.61
CA LEU A 5 -4.91 8.49 15.55
C LEU A 5 -3.57 8.96 16.10
N LEU A 6 -3.59 9.71 17.21
CA LEU A 6 -2.39 10.21 17.87
C LEU A 6 -1.55 9.06 18.48
N LYS A 7 -2.20 8.08 19.12
CA LYS A 7 -1.54 6.86 19.63
C LYS A 7 -0.74 6.19 18.52
N ASP A 8 -1.39 5.94 17.40
CA ASP A 8 -0.80 5.22 16.28
C ASP A 8 0.29 6.03 15.58
N PHE A 9 0.15 7.36 15.51
CA PHE A 9 1.23 8.23 15.02
C PHE A 9 2.49 8.13 15.89
N TYR A 10 2.33 8.14 17.22
CA TYR A 10 3.46 7.90 18.13
C TYR A 10 4.04 6.49 17.98
N MET A 11 3.20 5.48 17.75
CA MET A 11 3.68 4.12 17.50
C MET A 11 4.48 4.02 16.20
N ILE A 12 4.06 4.72 15.14
CA ILE A 12 4.82 4.79 13.88
C ILE A 12 6.20 5.39 14.13
N LEU A 13 6.26 6.54 14.80
CA LEU A 13 7.54 7.23 15.04
C LEU A 13 8.48 6.45 15.95
N LYS A 14 7.95 5.75 16.97
CA LYS A 14 8.76 5.06 17.97
C LYS A 14 9.14 3.63 17.56
N TYR A 15 8.20 2.87 16.99
CA TYR A 15 8.38 1.45 16.69
C TYR A 15 8.60 1.18 15.20
N CYS A 16 8.02 1.97 14.30
CA CYS A 16 8.19 1.81 12.85
C CYS A 16 9.31 2.70 12.27
N ARG A 17 10.17 3.31 13.11
CA ARG A 17 11.27 4.18 12.67
C ARG A 17 12.20 3.49 11.66
N ALA A 18 12.54 2.23 11.89
CA ALA A 18 13.38 1.46 10.97
C ALA A 18 12.71 1.33 9.58
N TYR A 19 11.40 1.10 9.54
CA TYR A 19 10.65 1.04 8.28
C TYR A 19 10.63 2.38 7.55
N LEU A 20 10.47 3.50 8.26
CA LEU A 20 10.54 4.83 7.66
C LEU A 20 11.93 5.13 7.08
N ILE A 21 12.99 4.72 7.78
CA ILE A 21 14.37 4.86 7.29
C ILE A 21 14.58 4.03 6.02
N ILE A 22 14.10 2.77 6.01
CA ILE A 22 14.19 1.90 4.82
C ILE A 22 13.48 2.56 3.63
N ILE A 23 12.25 3.02 3.81
CA ILE A 23 11.49 3.72 2.76
C ILE A 23 12.27 4.93 2.23
N ALA A 24 12.82 5.76 3.12
CA ALA A 24 13.61 6.92 2.74
C ALA A 24 14.88 6.55 1.95
N VAL A 25 15.59 5.49 2.37
CA VAL A 25 16.77 4.99 1.67
C VAL A 25 16.41 4.50 0.26
N PHE A 26 15.30 3.78 0.09
CA PHE A 26 14.86 3.32 -1.23
C PHE A 26 14.43 4.49 -2.14
N ILE A 27 13.81 5.53 -1.59
CA ILE A 27 13.48 6.74 -2.36
C ILE A 27 14.77 7.46 -2.82
N LEU A 28 15.78 7.57 -1.94
CA LEU A 28 17.08 8.13 -2.29
C LEU A 28 17.83 7.27 -3.30
N ALA A 29 17.78 5.93 -3.16
CA ALA A 29 18.37 5.01 -4.12
C ALA A 29 17.70 5.12 -5.49
N SER A 30 16.37 5.31 -5.54
CA SER A 30 15.63 5.56 -6.78
C SER A 30 16.06 6.84 -7.51
N PHE A 31 16.68 7.79 -6.80
CA PHE A 31 17.23 9.01 -7.37
C PHE A 31 18.67 8.83 -7.86
N LEU A 32 19.48 8.03 -7.15
CA LEU A 32 20.92 7.86 -7.42
C LEU A 32 21.24 6.79 -8.47
N VAL A 33 20.39 5.76 -8.57
CA VAL A 33 20.62 4.64 -9.49
C VAL A 33 19.96 4.96 -10.83
N ASN A 34 20.80 5.22 -11.84
CA ASN A 34 20.38 5.58 -13.20
C ASN A 34 19.91 4.40 -14.06
N ASP A 35 19.81 3.19 -13.50
CA ASP A 35 19.28 2.06 -14.25
C ASP A 35 17.76 2.22 -14.47
N ASP A 36 17.26 1.76 -15.62
CA ASP A 36 15.83 1.64 -15.96
C ASP A 36 15.06 0.64 -15.07
N ASN A 37 15.68 0.21 -13.96
CA ASN A 37 15.11 -0.66 -12.97
C ASN A 37 13.99 0.05 -12.21
N LEU A 38 12.75 -0.12 -12.68
CA LEU A 38 11.51 0.30 -12.02
C LEU A 38 11.33 -0.28 -10.60
N PHE A 39 12.13 -1.27 -10.24
CA PHE A 39 12.14 -1.90 -8.92
C PHE A 39 12.28 -0.88 -7.78
N PHE A 40 13.25 0.04 -7.87
CA PHE A 40 13.50 1.03 -6.82
C PHE A 40 12.35 2.03 -6.66
N VAL A 41 11.56 2.25 -7.72
CA VAL A 41 10.41 3.14 -7.73
C VAL A 41 9.20 2.48 -7.04
N PHE A 42 8.96 1.19 -7.30
CA PHE A 42 7.81 0.48 -6.74
C PHE A 42 8.01 0.00 -5.29
N TYR A 43 9.26 -0.26 -4.88
CA TYR A 43 9.56 -0.84 -3.57
C TYR A 43 9.06 -0.02 -2.37
N PRO A 44 9.27 1.32 -2.31
CA PRO A 44 8.73 2.16 -1.23
C PRO A 44 7.21 2.04 -1.07
N CYS A 45 6.50 1.89 -2.19
CA CYS A 45 5.04 1.88 -2.25
C CYS A 45 4.44 0.52 -1.86
N LEU A 46 5.19 -0.56 -2.07
CA LEU A 46 4.85 -1.87 -1.50
C LEU A 46 5.07 -1.89 0.01
N PHE A 47 6.20 -1.32 0.46
CA PHE A 47 6.55 -1.25 1.89
C PHE A 47 5.61 -0.35 2.69
N SER A 48 5.08 0.72 2.10
CA SER A 48 4.10 1.59 2.76
C SER A 48 2.81 0.83 3.13
N GLY A 49 2.36 -0.11 2.29
CA GLY A 49 1.21 -0.97 2.59
C GLY A 49 1.44 -1.96 3.73
N MET A 50 2.70 -2.27 4.06
CA MET A 50 3.04 -3.13 5.20
C MET A 50 3.07 -2.39 6.55
N LEU A 51 3.13 -1.05 6.56
CA LEU A 51 3.13 -0.26 7.79
C LEU A 51 1.89 -0.49 8.67
N PRO A 52 0.64 -0.44 8.16
CA PRO A 52 -0.53 -0.72 8.98
C PRO A 52 -0.55 -2.17 9.50
N VAL A 53 0.01 -3.12 8.74
CA VAL A 53 0.17 -4.52 9.19
C VAL A 53 1.07 -4.60 10.42
N ASN A 54 2.21 -3.91 10.38
CA ASN A 54 3.14 -3.86 11.49
C ASN A 54 2.53 -3.17 12.72
N LEU A 55 1.79 -2.08 12.54
CA LEU A 55 1.03 -1.44 13.62
C LEU A 55 0.09 -2.42 14.32
N ILE A 56 -0.70 -3.20 13.56
CA ILE A 56 -1.62 -4.19 14.14
C ILE A 56 -0.83 -5.33 14.82
N SER A 57 0.35 -5.68 14.31
CA SER A 57 1.27 -6.66 14.93
C SER A 57 1.71 -6.23 16.32
N TYR A 58 2.07 -4.95 16.48
CA TYR A 58 2.45 -4.40 17.78
C TYR A 58 1.26 -4.27 18.73
N ASP A 59 0.07 -3.99 18.20
CA ASP A 59 -1.16 -3.96 18.98
C ASP A 59 -1.54 -5.36 19.50
N GLU A 60 -1.42 -6.42 18.68
CA GLU A 60 -1.64 -7.81 19.14
C GLU A 60 -0.60 -8.21 20.20
N ARG A 61 0.68 -7.89 20.01
CA ARG A 61 1.73 -8.20 20.99
C ARG A 61 1.54 -7.50 22.34
N SER A 62 0.96 -6.30 22.34
CA SER A 62 0.65 -5.54 23.55
C SER A 62 -0.74 -5.83 24.12
N LYS A 63 -1.47 -6.82 23.57
CA LYS A 63 -2.86 -7.13 23.92
C LYS A 63 -3.80 -5.92 23.84
N TRP A 64 -3.48 -4.94 22.99
CA TRP A 64 -4.26 -3.72 22.84
C TRP A 64 -5.71 -4.01 22.46
N ASN A 65 -5.99 -5.10 21.74
CA ASN A 65 -7.34 -5.51 21.39
C ASN A 65 -8.22 -5.74 22.63
N GLU A 66 -7.71 -6.38 23.68
CA GLU A 66 -8.42 -6.63 24.95
C GLU A 66 -8.69 -5.30 25.69
N TYR A 67 -7.69 -4.41 25.74
CA TYR A 67 -7.85 -3.09 26.37
C TYR A 67 -8.80 -2.18 25.60
N SER A 68 -8.81 -2.27 24.27
CA SER A 68 -9.63 -1.43 23.41
C SER A 68 -11.14 -1.63 23.62
N GLY A 69 -11.54 -2.80 24.15
CA GLY A 69 -12.92 -3.10 24.53
C GLY A 69 -13.42 -2.33 25.76
N THR A 70 -12.51 -1.77 26.58
CA THR A 70 -12.88 -0.95 27.75
C THR A 70 -13.00 0.54 27.43
N LEU A 71 -12.59 0.96 26.23
CA LEU A 71 -12.69 2.34 25.78
C LEU A 71 -14.06 2.61 25.14
N PRO A 72 -14.60 3.85 25.21
CA PRO A 72 -15.87 4.23 24.58
C PRO A 72 -15.71 4.42 23.05
N TYR A 73 -15.11 3.45 22.36
CA TYR A 73 -14.92 3.46 20.91
C TYR A 73 -15.66 2.29 20.28
N SER A 74 -16.37 2.57 19.17
CA SER A 74 -16.98 1.49 18.40
C SER A 74 -15.92 0.68 17.66
N LYS A 75 -16.16 -0.62 17.50
CA LYS A 75 -15.31 -1.52 16.72
C LYS A 75 -15.02 -1.00 15.30
N SER A 76 -16.00 -0.35 14.68
CA SER A 76 -15.84 0.29 13.37
C SER A 76 -14.86 1.46 13.39
N GLN A 77 -14.82 2.26 14.46
CA GLN A 77 -13.89 3.38 14.61
C GLN A 77 -12.44 2.90 14.80
N ILE A 78 -12.24 1.74 15.43
CA ILE A 78 -10.91 1.13 15.59
C ILE A 78 -10.35 0.72 14.23
N VAL A 79 -11.15 0.02 13.42
CA VAL A 79 -10.79 -0.37 12.05
C VAL A 79 -10.54 0.86 11.18
N SER A 80 -11.48 1.81 11.17
CA SER A 80 -11.35 3.04 10.38
C SER A 80 -10.12 3.86 10.76
N GLY A 81 -9.72 3.88 12.04
CA GLY A 81 -8.49 4.54 12.48
C GLY A 81 -7.24 3.98 11.80
N LYS A 82 -7.12 2.64 11.76
CA LYS A 82 -5.98 1.98 11.10
C LYS A 82 -5.95 2.22 9.59
N TYR A 83 -7.12 2.22 8.94
CA TYR A 83 -7.25 2.54 7.52
C TYR A 83 -6.85 3.99 7.22
N ILE A 84 -7.29 4.95 8.03
CA ILE A 84 -6.96 6.37 7.86
C ILE A 84 -5.45 6.61 8.01
N ILE A 85 -4.81 5.98 8.99
CA ILE A 85 -3.35 6.10 9.17
C ILE A 85 -2.59 5.45 8.02
N GLY A 86 -3.01 4.26 7.58
CA GLY A 86 -2.46 3.63 6.38
C GLY A 86 -2.54 4.57 5.18
N LEU A 87 -3.69 5.18 4.93
CA LEU A 87 -3.89 6.16 3.86
C LEU A 87 -2.99 7.39 4.00
N ILE A 88 -2.88 7.98 5.20
CA ILE A 88 -2.04 9.17 5.42
C ILE A 88 -0.58 8.85 5.07
N VAL A 89 -0.06 7.74 5.58
CA VAL A 89 1.31 7.29 5.29
C VAL A 89 1.50 7.01 3.81
N GLN A 90 0.51 6.36 3.20
CA GLN A 90 0.52 6.02 1.79
C GLN A 90 0.53 7.26 0.88
N ILE A 91 -0.26 8.28 1.20
CA ILE A 91 -0.27 9.58 0.50
C ILE A 91 1.09 10.27 0.64
N ILE A 92 1.68 10.28 1.84
CA ILE A 92 3.00 10.88 2.07
C ILE A 92 4.07 10.19 1.21
N VAL A 93 4.10 8.85 1.24
CA VAL A 93 5.06 8.08 0.43
C VAL A 93 4.83 8.32 -1.05
N PHE A 94 3.57 8.31 -1.51
CA PHE A 94 3.21 8.58 -2.90
C PHE A 94 3.72 9.95 -3.38
N ILE A 95 3.51 11.01 -2.59
CA ILE A 95 3.99 12.36 -2.91
C ILE A 95 5.51 12.38 -2.99
N LEU A 96 6.20 11.78 -2.01
CA LEU A 96 7.66 11.74 -1.99
C LEU A 96 8.24 10.96 -3.19
N THR A 97 7.66 9.81 -3.53
CA THR A 97 8.08 9.03 -4.70
C THR A 97 7.76 9.73 -6.01
N GLY A 98 6.62 10.43 -6.10
CA GLY A 98 6.23 11.20 -7.28
C GLY A 98 7.19 12.37 -7.52
N ILE A 99 7.53 13.13 -6.47
CA ILE A 99 8.53 14.20 -6.55
C ILE A 99 9.89 13.63 -6.94
N ALA A 100 10.36 12.55 -6.29
CA ALA A 100 11.63 11.93 -6.63
C ALA A 100 11.70 11.54 -8.11
N GLN A 101 10.60 11.01 -8.66
CA GLN A 101 10.57 10.60 -10.05
C GLN A 101 10.48 11.78 -11.03
N ALA A 102 9.76 12.85 -10.68
CA ALA A 102 9.73 14.09 -11.47
C ALA A 102 11.13 14.70 -11.59
N VAL A 103 11.87 14.75 -10.48
CA VAL A 103 13.24 15.31 -10.47
C VAL A 103 14.17 14.44 -11.31
N ARG A 104 14.11 13.11 -11.18
CA ARG A 104 14.92 12.18 -11.99
C ARG A 104 14.68 12.37 -13.49
N MET A 105 13.43 12.43 -13.93
CA MET A 105 13.11 12.64 -15.35
C MET A 105 13.62 13.99 -15.88
N ASN A 106 13.57 15.03 -15.05
CA ASN A 106 14.09 16.35 -15.40
C ASN A 106 15.63 16.35 -15.50
N MET A 107 16.33 15.65 -14.61
CA MET A 107 17.79 15.53 -14.65
C MET A 107 18.30 14.74 -15.85
N ASN A 108 17.55 13.74 -16.30
CA ASN A 108 17.93 12.91 -17.44
C ASN A 108 17.57 13.53 -18.80
N GLY A 109 16.87 14.68 -18.82
CA GLY A 109 16.50 15.40 -20.05
C GLY A 109 15.39 14.75 -20.89
N ASN A 110 14.86 13.59 -20.47
CA ASN A 110 13.79 12.85 -21.14
C ASN A 110 12.44 13.04 -20.43
N PHE A 111 12.04 14.30 -20.20
CA PHE A 111 10.76 14.57 -19.52
C PHE A 111 9.59 14.41 -20.50
N GLU A 112 9.03 13.20 -20.54
CA GLU A 112 7.75 12.93 -21.22
C GLU A 112 6.60 12.87 -20.20
N LEU A 113 5.61 13.72 -20.41
CA LEU A 113 4.48 13.87 -19.48
C LEU A 113 3.62 12.60 -19.42
N ASN A 114 3.49 11.88 -20.54
CA ASN A 114 2.73 10.63 -20.60
C ASN A 114 3.38 9.52 -19.77
N ASP A 115 4.70 9.35 -19.88
CA ASP A 115 5.45 8.34 -19.14
C ASP A 115 5.46 8.62 -17.64
N TYR A 116 5.60 9.90 -17.26
CA TYR A 116 5.49 10.32 -15.87
C TYR A 116 4.12 9.99 -15.28
N LEU A 117 3.04 10.30 -16.01
CA LEU A 117 1.68 9.97 -15.58
C LEU A 117 1.46 8.46 -15.48
N ALA A 118 1.98 7.67 -16.41
CA ALA A 118 1.89 6.21 -16.41
C ALA A 118 2.55 5.61 -15.17
N ILE A 119 3.78 6.04 -14.86
CA ILE A 119 4.52 5.57 -13.69
C ILE A 119 3.78 5.95 -12.41
N ILE A 120 3.28 7.18 -12.30
CA ILE A 120 2.53 7.61 -11.12
C ILE A 120 1.23 6.83 -10.92
N ALA A 121 0.48 6.58 -11.99
CA ALA A 121 -0.75 5.80 -11.93
C ALA A 121 -0.46 4.35 -11.49
N MET A 122 0.62 3.74 -12.01
CA MET A 122 1.05 2.41 -11.56
C MET A 122 1.45 2.40 -10.09
N ILE A 123 2.19 3.40 -9.63
CA ILE A 123 2.59 3.53 -8.22
C ILE A 123 1.34 3.59 -7.33
N LEU A 124 0.38 4.43 -7.68
CA LEU A 124 -0.88 4.57 -6.95
C LEU A 124 -1.63 3.24 -6.87
N PHE A 125 -1.77 2.57 -8.01
CA PHE A 125 -2.47 1.29 -8.09
C PHE A 125 -1.80 0.22 -7.24
N MET A 126 -0.49 0.00 -7.41
CA MET A 126 0.26 -1.02 -6.69
C MET A 126 0.24 -0.78 -5.18
N SER A 127 0.34 0.48 -4.77
CA SER A 127 0.23 0.84 -3.37
C SER A 127 -1.17 0.54 -2.83
N CYS A 128 -2.24 0.90 -3.57
CA CYS A 128 -3.62 0.63 -3.15
C CYS A 128 -3.88 -0.87 -3.03
N VAL A 129 -3.44 -1.66 -4.00
CA VAL A 129 -3.60 -3.13 -4.02
C VAL A 129 -2.89 -3.78 -2.83
N SER A 130 -1.64 -3.38 -2.56
CA SER A 130 -0.85 -3.87 -1.41
C SER A 130 -1.57 -3.68 -0.07
N SER A 131 -2.03 -2.45 0.21
CA SER A 131 -2.75 -2.13 1.45
C SER A 131 -4.12 -2.79 1.52
N SER A 132 -4.84 -2.85 0.40
CA SER A 132 -6.24 -3.33 0.35
C SER A 132 -6.37 -4.82 0.60
N ILE A 133 -5.38 -5.60 0.18
CA ILE A 133 -5.44 -7.06 0.31
C ILE A 133 -5.04 -7.46 1.73
N SER A 134 -3.97 -6.85 2.27
CA SER A 134 -3.41 -7.25 3.55
C SER A 134 -4.34 -6.94 4.74
N LEU A 135 -4.96 -5.75 4.77
CA LEU A 135 -5.82 -5.29 5.87
C LEU A 135 -7.01 -6.23 6.22
N PRO A 136 -7.89 -6.65 5.28
CA PRO A 136 -9.05 -7.49 5.61
C PRO A 136 -8.67 -8.88 6.10
N PHE A 137 -7.59 -9.45 5.59
CA PHE A 137 -7.10 -10.75 6.06
C PHE A 137 -6.54 -10.66 7.47
N ILE A 138 -5.87 -9.56 7.83
CA ILE A 138 -5.38 -9.32 9.19
C ILE A 138 -6.55 -9.18 10.17
N PHE A 139 -7.56 -8.39 9.83
CA PHE A 139 -8.73 -8.24 10.70
C PHE A 139 -9.52 -9.53 10.87
N LYS A 140 -9.51 -10.43 9.88
CA LYS A 140 -10.21 -11.72 9.93
C LYS A 140 -9.44 -12.82 10.66
N TRP A 141 -8.14 -12.96 10.41
CA TRP A 141 -7.35 -14.12 10.86
C TRP A 141 -6.17 -13.80 11.78
N GLY A 142 -6.02 -12.52 12.16
CA GLY A 142 -4.89 -12.06 12.93
C GLY A 142 -3.65 -11.82 12.08
N VAL A 143 -2.61 -11.27 12.70
CA VAL A 143 -1.45 -10.71 12.00
C VAL A 143 -0.62 -11.77 11.29
N GLU A 144 -0.36 -12.91 11.91
CA GLU A 144 0.52 -13.94 11.34
C GLU A 144 -0.05 -14.53 10.04
N LYS A 145 -1.35 -14.87 10.06
CA LYS A 145 -2.06 -15.37 8.88
C LYS A 145 -2.27 -14.27 7.84
N GLY A 146 -2.43 -13.02 8.28
CA GLY A 146 -2.51 -11.85 7.39
C GLY A 146 -1.22 -11.59 6.61
N ARG A 147 -0.04 -11.77 7.23
CA ARG A 147 1.26 -11.67 6.54
C ARG A 147 1.44 -12.77 5.50
N LEU A 148 1.07 -14.01 5.84
CA LEU A 148 1.07 -15.12 4.89
C LEU A 148 0.14 -14.85 3.70
N ALA A 149 -1.06 -14.33 3.95
CA ALA A 149 -1.99 -13.96 2.88
C ALA A 149 -1.41 -12.88 1.95
N ASN A 150 -0.65 -11.92 2.50
CA ASN A 150 0.02 -10.89 1.69
C ASN A 150 1.09 -11.50 0.76
N PHE A 151 1.94 -12.38 1.29
CA PHE A 151 2.94 -13.07 0.46
C PHE A 151 2.32 -13.96 -0.62
N VAL A 152 1.27 -14.70 -0.28
CA VAL A 152 0.52 -15.53 -1.25
C VAL A 152 -0.08 -14.66 -2.34
N THR A 153 -0.61 -13.49 -2.00
CA THR A 153 -1.24 -12.61 -2.99
C THR A 153 -0.22 -11.95 -3.90
N ILE A 154 0.91 -11.49 -3.35
CA ILE A 154 2.04 -11.00 -4.16
C ILE A 154 2.50 -12.12 -5.11
N GLY A 155 2.64 -13.36 -4.61
CA GLY A 155 2.97 -14.52 -5.43
C GLY A 155 1.96 -14.76 -6.56
N PHE A 156 0.66 -14.62 -6.30
CA PHE A 156 -0.39 -14.73 -7.32
C PHE A 156 -0.34 -13.61 -8.36
N ILE A 157 -0.04 -12.38 -7.95
CA ILE A 157 0.10 -11.24 -8.88
C ILE A 157 1.30 -11.47 -9.80
N PHE A 158 2.44 -11.91 -9.27
CA PHE A 158 3.62 -12.25 -10.06
C PHE A 158 3.40 -13.47 -10.96
N ALA A 159 2.75 -14.53 -10.46
CA ALA A 159 2.41 -15.69 -11.29
C ALA A 159 1.44 -15.30 -12.42
N GLY A 160 0.44 -14.47 -12.11
CA GLY A 160 -0.50 -13.93 -13.08
C GLY A 160 0.18 -13.07 -14.14
N SER A 161 1.14 -12.22 -13.76
CA SER A 161 1.88 -11.40 -14.74
C SER A 161 2.77 -12.25 -15.65
N LEU A 162 3.41 -13.31 -15.13
CA LEU A 162 4.22 -14.24 -15.93
C LEU A 162 3.39 -15.11 -16.88
N ILE A 163 2.18 -15.51 -16.47
CA ILE A 163 1.26 -16.25 -17.33
C ILE A 163 0.67 -15.32 -18.40
N ALA A 164 0.31 -14.09 -18.02
CA ALA A 164 -0.14 -13.08 -18.96
C ALA A 164 0.96 -12.76 -19.99
N SER A 165 2.21 -12.55 -19.57
CA SER A 165 3.29 -12.26 -20.51
C SER A 165 3.53 -13.40 -21.51
N LYS A 166 3.35 -14.66 -21.10
CA LYS A 166 3.45 -15.83 -21.99
C LYS A 166 2.24 -16.03 -22.90
N LEU A 167 1.03 -15.70 -22.45
CA LEU A 167 -0.19 -15.84 -23.25
C LEU A 167 -0.38 -14.72 -24.27
N PHE A 168 0.15 -13.53 -23.99
CA PHE A 168 0.03 -12.33 -24.82
C PHE A 168 1.31 -12.01 -25.61
N GLU A 169 2.25 -12.97 -25.72
CA GLU A 169 3.53 -12.84 -26.45
C GLU A 169 3.35 -12.43 -27.93
N SER A 170 2.17 -12.64 -28.53
CA SER A 170 1.87 -12.23 -29.92
C SER A 170 1.36 -10.79 -30.10
N ASP A 171 0.92 -10.10 -29.04
CA ASP A 171 0.31 -8.75 -29.14
C ASP A 171 0.95 -7.69 -28.22
N LEU A 172 1.83 -8.06 -27.27
CA LEU A 172 2.37 -7.11 -26.28
C LEU A 172 3.61 -6.30 -26.73
N GLN A 173 4.11 -6.50 -27.95
CA GLN A 173 5.10 -5.58 -28.54
C GLN A 173 4.47 -4.30 -29.08
N THR A 174 3.14 -4.18 -29.12
CA THR A 174 2.55 -2.85 -29.17
C THR A 174 2.86 -2.20 -27.84
N GLU A 175 3.70 -1.16 -27.89
CA GLU A 175 3.81 -0.13 -26.86
C GLU A 175 2.46 -0.05 -26.15
N VAL A 176 2.42 -0.42 -24.87
CA VAL A 176 1.25 -0.15 -24.02
C VAL A 176 1.23 1.37 -23.93
N THR A 177 0.69 2.01 -24.97
CA THR A 177 0.32 3.40 -24.98
C THR A 177 -0.76 3.44 -23.92
N PHE A 178 -0.38 3.87 -22.73
CA PHE A 178 -1.33 4.14 -21.66
C PHE A 178 -2.21 5.26 -22.18
N ASN A 179 -3.29 4.87 -22.85
CA ASN A 179 -4.25 5.80 -23.41
C ASN A 179 -4.78 6.65 -22.24
N VAL A 180 -5.04 7.92 -22.50
CA VAL A 180 -5.52 8.91 -21.52
C VAL A 180 -6.76 8.42 -20.75
N ILE A 181 -7.46 7.43 -21.29
CA ILE A 181 -8.64 6.77 -20.70
C ILE A 181 -8.29 5.57 -19.79
N MET A 182 -7.26 4.78 -20.12
CA MET A 182 -6.88 3.60 -19.32
C MET A 182 -6.25 3.99 -17.98
N LEU A 183 -5.52 5.10 -17.97
CA LEU A 183 -4.82 5.63 -16.80
C LEU A 183 -5.77 6.03 -15.63
N PRO A 184 -6.81 6.86 -15.85
CA PRO A 184 -7.79 7.17 -14.80
C PRO A 184 -8.62 5.95 -14.41
N ALA A 185 -8.95 5.05 -15.34
CA ALA A 185 -9.66 3.82 -15.01
C ALA A 185 -8.90 2.95 -14.00
N LEU A 186 -7.56 2.88 -14.14
CA LEU A 186 -6.67 2.13 -13.25
C LEU A 186 -6.63 2.74 -11.84
N CYS A 187 -6.59 4.07 -11.75
CA CYS A 187 -6.70 4.80 -10.48
C CYS A 187 -8.08 4.59 -9.81
N ILE A 188 -9.17 4.68 -10.58
CA ILE A 188 -10.54 4.45 -10.08
C ILE A 188 -10.66 3.03 -9.54
N LEU A 189 -10.10 2.04 -10.26
CA LEU A 189 -10.12 0.64 -9.86
C LEU A 189 -9.32 0.42 -8.57
N GLY A 190 -8.15 1.06 -8.41
CA GLY A 190 -7.38 1.02 -7.17
C GLY A 190 -8.14 1.60 -5.97
N ILE A 191 -8.80 2.75 -6.16
CA ILE A 191 -9.63 3.38 -5.11
C ILE A 191 -10.84 2.51 -4.77
N ALA A 192 -11.49 1.91 -5.78
CA ALA A 192 -12.62 1.02 -5.60
C ALA A 192 -12.24 -0.23 -4.80
N ILE A 193 -11.09 -0.84 -5.12
CA ILE A 193 -10.53 -1.97 -4.36
C ILE A 193 -10.27 -1.56 -2.91
N PHE A 194 -9.73 -0.37 -2.67
CA PHE A 194 -9.46 0.12 -1.32
C PHE A 194 -10.74 0.38 -0.51
N ALA A 195 -11.73 1.02 -1.13
CA ALA A 195 -13.04 1.23 -0.52
C ALA A 195 -13.75 -0.09 -0.20
N PHE A 196 -13.68 -1.05 -1.13
CA PHE A 196 -14.25 -2.39 -0.94
C PHE A 196 -13.53 -3.15 0.18
N SER A 197 -12.20 -3.08 0.23
CA SER A 197 -11.39 -3.64 1.32
C SER A 197 -11.78 -3.06 2.68
N TRP A 198 -11.97 -1.73 2.76
CA TRP A 198 -12.40 -1.09 3.99
C TRP A 198 -13.78 -1.59 4.42
N TYR A 199 -14.74 -1.67 3.50
CA TYR A 199 -16.05 -2.25 3.79
C TYR A 199 -15.93 -3.69 4.32
N LEU A 200 -15.18 -4.54 3.63
CA LEU A 200 -14.98 -5.95 3.99
C LEU A 200 -14.35 -6.09 5.39
N SER A 201 -13.34 -5.28 5.72
CA SER A 201 -12.70 -5.24 7.03
C SER A 201 -13.65 -4.84 8.15
N THR A 202 -14.51 -3.84 7.92
CA THR A 202 -15.51 -3.46 8.94
C THR A 202 -16.54 -4.57 9.18
N VAL A 203 -16.91 -5.31 8.15
CA VAL A 203 -17.84 -6.46 8.26
C VAL A 203 -17.18 -7.61 9.00
N PHE A 204 -15.93 -7.96 8.67
CA PHE A 204 -15.21 -9.04 9.36
C PHE A 204 -14.93 -8.72 10.82
N TYR A 205 -14.53 -7.48 11.14
CA TYR A 205 -14.25 -7.09 12.51
C TYR A 205 -15.52 -7.02 13.37
N LYS A 206 -16.67 -6.62 12.80
CA LYS A 206 -17.97 -6.71 13.49
C LYS A 206 -18.37 -8.16 13.79
N LYS A 207 -18.07 -9.10 12.89
CA LYS A 207 -18.36 -10.54 13.07
C LYS A 207 -17.42 -11.26 14.03
N ARG A 208 -16.28 -10.65 14.42
CA ARG A 208 -15.25 -11.32 15.22
C ARG A 208 -15.58 -11.44 16.73
N GLU A 209 -16.74 -10.98 17.19
CA GLU A 209 -17.21 -11.22 18.57
C GLU A 209 -18.73 -11.46 18.64
N THR A 210 -19.11 -12.74 18.51
CA THR A 210 -19.88 -13.48 19.52
C THR A 210 -19.18 -14.82 19.67
N ASN A 211 -18.21 -14.92 20.57
CA ASN A 211 -17.75 -16.13 21.25
C ASN A 211 -16.73 -15.75 22.32
#